data_AF-A0A3C0AKT9-F1
#
_entry.id   AF-A0A3C0AKT9-F1
#
_cell.length_a   1.000
_cell.length_b   1.000
_cell.length_c   1.000
_cell.angle_alpha   90.00
_cell.angle_beta   90.00
_cell.angle_gamma   90.00
#
_symmetry.space_group_name_H-M   'P 1'
#
loop_
_entity.id
_entity.type
_entity.pdbx_description
1 polymer ?
#
loop_
_entity_poly.entity_id
_entity_poly.type
_entity_poly.pdbx_seq_one_letter_code
_entity_poly.pdbx_strand_id
1 'polypeptide(L)'
;AATEMLEPITPQYIADAISIASIGARTTESPTHRQMASGLSMPVGYKNGTDGSLDVALNAMLAAQSPHSFLGIDAEGQTCVVNTKGNPWGHLILRGGRSGPNYSREHLEEASQSLQAAGLSPRFMVDCSHANSNKDYRNQGKVWNDVIDQRVAGNDTIIGLMLESNLHPGNQSLPKDLSQLQYGVSITDECIDWEETETLILTAHEKLS
;
A
#
# COMPACT_ATOMS: atom_id res chain seq x y z
N ALA A 1 -9.94 -1.83 -9.60
CA ALA A 1 -8.71 -2.54 -9.15
C ALA A 1 -7.92 -1.66 -8.19
N ALA A 2 -6.81 -2.14 -7.62
CA ALA A 2 -5.85 -1.32 -6.87
C ALA A 2 -4.46 -1.40 -7.52
N THR A 3 -3.68 -0.31 -7.45
CA THR A 3 -2.33 -0.29 -8.04
C THR A 3 -1.41 0.71 -7.33
N GLU A 4 -0.10 0.47 -7.44
CA GLU A 4 0.91 1.47 -7.10
C GLU A 4 1.06 2.49 -8.23
N MET A 5 1.10 3.79 -7.89
CA MET A 5 1.35 4.86 -8.85
C MET A 5 2.83 5.25 -8.81
N LEU A 6 3.59 4.68 -9.75
CA LEU A 6 5.05 4.78 -9.80
C LEU A 6 5.58 6.05 -10.49
N GLU A 7 4.74 6.71 -11.28
CA GLU A 7 5.11 7.88 -12.08
C GLU A 7 3.85 8.68 -12.49
N PRO A 8 3.97 9.99 -12.79
CA PRO A 8 2.84 10.92 -12.92
C PRO A 8 2.03 10.86 -14.23
N ILE A 9 2.44 10.06 -15.20
CA ILE A 9 1.85 9.97 -16.55
C ILE A 9 0.82 8.82 -16.63
N THR A 10 1.18 7.62 -16.18
CA THR A 10 0.33 6.41 -16.20
C THR A 10 -1.06 6.63 -15.63
N PRO A 11 -1.27 7.43 -14.54
CA PRO A 11 -2.62 7.70 -14.06
C PRO A 11 -3.59 8.19 -15.14
N GLN A 12 -3.13 8.96 -16.13
CA GLN A 12 -3.99 9.45 -17.22
C GLN A 12 -4.54 8.35 -18.13
N TYR A 13 -3.93 7.16 -18.10
CA TYR A 13 -4.30 6.02 -18.93
C TYR A 13 -5.16 4.98 -18.20
N ILE A 14 -5.11 4.94 -16.87
CA ILE A 14 -5.72 3.85 -16.09
C ILE A 14 -6.55 4.30 -14.89
N ALA A 15 -6.49 5.57 -14.48
CA ALA A 15 -7.07 6.01 -13.20
C ALA A 15 -8.59 5.80 -13.12
N ASP A 16 -9.29 5.79 -14.25
CA ASP A 16 -10.72 5.50 -14.36
C ASP A 16 -11.08 4.04 -14.00
N ALA A 17 -10.11 3.12 -13.99
CA ALA A 17 -10.28 1.73 -13.57
C ALA A 17 -9.72 1.41 -12.16
N ILE A 18 -9.13 2.41 -11.48
CA ILE A 18 -8.48 2.24 -10.17
C ILE A 18 -9.36 2.80 -9.05
N SER A 19 -9.62 1.96 -8.05
CA SER A 19 -10.48 2.28 -6.89
C SER A 19 -9.67 2.72 -5.67
N ILE A 20 -8.42 2.25 -5.54
CA ILE A 20 -7.47 2.63 -4.48
C ILE A 20 -6.07 2.65 -5.10
N ALA A 21 -5.30 3.68 -4.79
CA ALA A 21 -3.91 3.80 -5.21
C ALA A 21 -2.96 3.69 -4.01
N SER A 22 -1.70 3.35 -4.27
CA SER A 22 -0.63 3.47 -3.26
C SER A 22 0.60 4.19 -3.80
N ILE A 23 1.35 4.84 -2.91
CA ILE A 23 2.69 5.38 -3.16
C ILE A 23 3.72 4.52 -2.44
N GLY A 24 4.73 4.06 -3.17
CA GLY A 24 5.78 3.19 -2.67
C GLY A 24 6.67 3.82 -1.62
N ALA A 25 7.33 2.98 -0.81
CA ALA A 25 8.22 3.44 0.27
C ALA A 25 9.42 4.26 -0.23
N ARG A 26 9.83 4.08 -1.50
CA ARG A 26 10.95 4.82 -2.13
C ARG A 26 10.52 6.11 -2.82
N THR A 27 9.22 6.28 -3.09
CA THR A 27 8.66 7.43 -3.80
C THR A 27 7.79 8.31 -2.91
N THR A 28 7.46 7.86 -1.70
CA THR A 28 6.68 8.64 -0.71
C THR A 28 7.38 9.96 -0.32
N GLU A 29 8.70 10.01 -0.40
CA GLU A 29 9.51 11.22 -0.18
C GLU A 29 9.55 12.17 -1.38
N SER A 30 9.14 11.70 -2.57
CA SER A 30 9.24 12.45 -3.83
C SER A 30 8.17 13.56 -3.91
N PRO A 31 8.56 14.82 -4.14
CA PRO A 31 7.60 15.91 -4.37
C PRO A 31 6.66 15.63 -5.54
N THR A 32 7.16 15.06 -6.64
CA THR A 32 6.36 14.71 -7.83
C THR A 32 5.23 13.74 -7.49
N HIS A 33 5.50 12.75 -6.65
CA HIS A 33 4.49 11.76 -6.26
C HIS A 33 3.46 12.35 -5.29
N ARG A 34 3.88 13.24 -4.38
CA ARG A 34 2.98 13.97 -3.48
C ARG A 34 2.04 14.90 -4.26
N GLN A 35 2.57 15.60 -5.26
CA GLN A 35 1.81 16.44 -6.18
C GLN A 35 0.81 15.61 -7.00
N MET A 36 1.26 14.52 -7.61
CA MET A 36 0.38 13.58 -8.33
C MET A 36 -0.74 13.05 -7.42
N ALA A 37 -0.40 12.56 -6.23
CA ALA A 37 -1.37 11.99 -5.30
C ALA A 37 -2.46 12.98 -4.88
N SER A 38 -2.14 14.28 -4.81
CA SER A 38 -3.12 15.35 -4.52
C SER A 38 -4.21 15.52 -5.60
N GLY A 39 -3.97 15.02 -6.81
CA GLY A 39 -4.89 15.09 -7.95
C GLY A 39 -5.60 13.77 -8.28
N LEU A 40 -5.24 12.68 -7.59
CA LEU A 40 -5.86 11.37 -7.80
C LEU A 40 -7.31 11.35 -7.33
N SER A 41 -8.18 10.73 -8.12
CA SER A 41 -9.64 10.71 -7.88
C SER A 41 -10.10 9.58 -6.94
N MET A 42 -9.17 8.96 -6.22
CA MET A 42 -9.41 7.84 -5.32
C MET A 42 -8.56 7.96 -4.04
N PRO A 43 -8.85 7.19 -2.98
CA PRO A 43 -8.00 7.10 -1.79
C PRO A 43 -6.58 6.65 -2.14
N VAL A 44 -5.60 7.22 -1.42
CA VAL A 44 -4.17 6.94 -1.64
C VAL A 44 -3.54 6.44 -0.34
N GLY A 45 -2.93 5.26 -0.39
CA GLY A 45 -2.15 4.72 0.71
C GLY A 45 -0.66 5.09 0.60
N TYR A 46 -0.05 5.53 1.68
CA TYR A 46 1.36 5.95 1.71
C TYR A 46 2.16 4.95 2.53
N LYS A 47 3.10 4.23 1.89
CA LYS A 47 3.96 3.27 2.60
C LYS A 47 4.94 4.01 3.51
N ASN A 48 5.14 3.51 4.74
CA ASN A 48 6.23 3.99 5.59
C ASN A 48 7.61 3.77 4.91
N GLY A 49 8.61 4.51 5.36
CA GLY A 49 9.97 4.45 4.84
C GLY A 49 10.57 3.05 4.96
N THR A 50 11.53 2.70 4.09
CA THR A 50 12.15 1.36 4.10
C THR A 50 12.94 1.05 5.38
N ASP A 51 13.29 2.06 6.15
CA ASP A 51 13.90 1.99 7.48
C ASP A 51 12.87 1.79 8.60
N GLY A 52 11.58 2.01 8.33
CA GLY A 52 10.47 1.96 9.30
C GLY A 52 9.90 3.35 9.63
N SER A 53 10.51 4.44 9.16
CA SER A 53 10.11 5.80 9.53
C SER A 53 8.71 6.15 9.01
N LEU A 54 7.88 6.71 9.89
CA LEU A 54 6.55 7.20 9.56
C LEU A 54 6.58 8.62 8.97
N ASP A 55 7.60 9.42 9.30
CA ASP A 55 7.68 10.85 8.95
C ASP A 55 7.52 11.09 7.45
N VAL A 56 8.11 10.20 6.65
CA VAL A 56 8.05 10.27 5.19
C VAL A 56 6.62 10.17 4.68
N ALA A 57 5.86 9.22 5.22
CA ALA A 57 4.46 8.99 4.88
C ALA A 57 3.54 10.08 5.44
N LEU A 58 3.76 10.53 6.68
CA LEU A 58 3.01 11.62 7.30
C LEU A 58 3.15 12.91 6.49
N ASN A 59 4.37 13.28 6.12
CA ASN A 59 4.64 14.45 5.30
C ASN A 59 4.04 14.32 3.90
N ALA A 60 4.01 13.12 3.33
CA ALA A 60 3.37 12.87 2.04
C ALA A 60 1.85 13.04 2.11
N MET A 61 1.21 12.51 3.16
CA MET A 61 -0.21 12.68 3.42
C MET A 61 -0.57 14.16 3.59
N LEU A 62 0.16 14.90 4.42
CA LEU A 62 -0.05 16.34 4.63
C LEU A 62 0.09 17.13 3.32
N ALA A 63 1.14 16.85 2.56
CA ALA A 63 1.37 17.52 1.28
C ALA A 63 0.23 17.23 0.30
N ALA A 64 -0.19 15.96 0.17
CA ALA A 64 -1.21 15.56 -0.78
C ALA A 64 -2.61 16.10 -0.44
N GLN A 65 -2.90 16.43 0.83
CA GLN A 65 -4.17 17.07 1.22
C GLN A 65 -4.32 18.51 0.72
N SER A 66 -3.23 19.15 0.33
CA SER A 66 -3.24 20.53 -0.15
C SER A 66 -3.35 20.61 -1.69
N PRO A 67 -3.91 21.68 -2.25
CA PRO A 67 -3.83 21.99 -3.67
C PRO A 67 -2.37 22.11 -4.15
N HIS A 68 -2.07 21.60 -5.35
CA HIS A 68 -0.79 21.77 -6.03
C HIS A 68 -0.97 22.29 -7.45
N SER A 69 0.11 22.86 -8.00
CA SER A 69 0.25 23.19 -9.41
C SER A 69 1.56 22.60 -9.92
N PHE A 70 1.52 21.78 -10.97
CA PHE A 70 2.71 21.10 -11.51
C PHE A 70 2.57 20.81 -13.01
N LEU A 71 3.69 20.46 -13.67
CA LEU A 71 3.70 20.06 -15.08
C LEU A 71 3.28 18.60 -15.22
N GLY A 72 2.27 18.33 -16.05
CA GLY A 72 1.78 17.00 -16.38
C GLY A 72 1.38 16.90 -17.85
N ILE A 73 0.50 15.96 -18.16
CA ILE A 73 -0.11 15.83 -19.49
C ILE A 73 -1.64 15.91 -19.39
N ASP A 74 -2.29 16.40 -20.45
CA ASP A 74 -3.75 16.32 -20.62
C ASP A 74 -4.20 15.02 -21.30
N ALA A 75 -5.51 14.90 -21.55
CA ALA A 75 -6.11 13.71 -22.15
C ALA A 75 -5.66 13.49 -23.61
N GLU A 76 -5.20 14.53 -24.28
CA GLU A 76 -4.64 14.51 -25.63
C GLU A 76 -3.12 14.23 -25.63
N GLY A 77 -2.53 14.00 -24.46
CA GLY A 77 -1.10 13.73 -24.29
C GLY A 77 -0.20 14.94 -24.46
N GLN A 78 -0.75 16.16 -24.44
CA GLN A 78 0.02 17.40 -24.50
C GLN A 78 0.47 17.83 -23.10
N THR A 79 1.66 18.42 -23.02
CA THR A 79 2.15 18.97 -21.76
C THR A 79 1.27 20.12 -21.29
N CYS A 80 0.82 20.07 -20.04
CA CYS A 80 -0.04 21.09 -19.44
C CYS A 80 0.36 21.41 -18.00
N VAL A 81 -0.19 22.51 -17.46
CA VAL A 81 -0.14 22.80 -16.03
C VAL A 81 -1.37 22.18 -15.37
N VAL A 82 -1.14 21.19 -14.52
CA VAL A 82 -2.17 20.51 -13.74
C VAL A 82 -2.37 21.27 -12.43
N ASN A 83 -3.61 21.59 -12.11
CA ASN A 83 -4.00 22.17 -10.82
C ASN A 83 -4.90 21.19 -10.08
N THR A 84 -4.51 20.80 -8.87
CA THR A 84 -5.24 19.83 -8.05
C THR A 84 -5.96 20.51 -6.91
N LYS A 85 -6.94 19.81 -6.31
CA LYS A 85 -7.71 20.32 -5.17
C LYS A 85 -7.19 19.83 -3.82
N GLY A 86 -6.21 18.93 -3.83
CA GLY A 86 -5.83 18.15 -2.66
C GLY A 86 -6.67 16.88 -2.54
N ASN A 87 -6.08 15.85 -1.93
CA ASN A 87 -6.68 14.54 -1.69
C ASN A 87 -6.79 14.29 -0.17
N PRO A 88 -7.99 14.43 0.42
CA PRO A 88 -8.22 14.24 1.86
C PRO A 88 -8.32 12.77 2.29
N TRP A 89 -8.23 11.82 1.36
CA TRP A 89 -8.49 10.40 1.57
C TRP A 89 -7.21 9.58 1.76
N GLY A 90 -6.15 10.22 2.26
CA GLY A 90 -4.89 9.55 2.58
C GLY A 90 -5.01 8.59 3.76
N HIS A 91 -4.31 7.45 3.69
CA HIS A 91 -4.14 6.51 4.79
C HIS A 91 -2.69 5.99 4.83
N LEU A 92 -2.24 5.53 6.00
CA LEU A 92 -0.89 5.01 6.19
C LEU A 92 -0.86 3.51 5.85
N ILE A 93 0.15 3.09 5.08
CA ILE A 93 0.44 1.67 4.85
C ILE A 93 1.65 1.27 5.71
N LEU A 94 1.43 0.39 6.69
CA LEU A 94 2.47 -0.19 7.54
C LEU A 94 3.03 -1.45 6.88
N ARG A 95 4.32 -1.44 6.51
CA ARG A 95 5.00 -2.49 5.72
C ARG A 95 6.29 -3.03 6.32
N GLY A 96 6.51 -2.75 7.60
CA GLY A 96 7.74 -3.00 8.32
C GLY A 96 8.86 -2.07 7.88
N GLY A 97 10.06 -2.32 8.39
CA GLY A 97 11.27 -1.59 8.04
C GLY A 97 12.53 -2.41 8.33
N ARG A 98 13.69 -1.75 8.33
CA ARG A 98 14.95 -2.38 8.72
C ARG A 98 14.97 -2.81 10.20
N SER A 99 14.18 -2.15 11.03
CA SER A 99 13.96 -2.50 12.44
C SER A 99 13.10 -3.76 12.63
N GLY A 100 12.48 -4.27 11.56
CA GLY A 100 11.60 -5.44 11.60
C GLY A 100 10.15 -5.10 11.26
N PRO A 101 9.23 -6.03 11.59
CA PRO A 101 7.80 -5.81 11.42
C PRO A 101 7.23 -4.67 12.27
N ASN A 102 6.19 -3.99 11.78
CA ASN A 102 5.54 -2.88 12.47
C ASN A 102 4.00 -3.00 12.48
N TYR A 103 3.47 -4.22 12.59
CA TYR A 103 2.03 -4.51 12.63
C TYR A 103 1.49 -4.82 14.03
N SER A 104 2.34 -4.87 15.05
CA SER A 104 1.87 -5.15 16.42
C SER A 104 1.00 -4.00 16.95
N ARG A 105 0.20 -4.29 17.98
CA ARG A 105 -0.66 -3.31 18.63
C ARG A 105 0.11 -2.06 19.04
N GLU A 106 1.29 -2.23 19.62
CA GLU A 106 2.14 -1.12 20.09
C GLU A 106 2.55 -0.22 18.91
N HIS A 107 2.94 -0.79 17.77
CA HIS A 107 3.30 -0.02 16.58
C HIS A 107 2.10 0.75 16.02
N LEU A 108 0.91 0.15 16.00
CA LEU A 108 -0.33 0.81 15.56
C LEU A 108 -0.74 1.94 16.51
N GLU A 109 -0.56 1.76 17.82
CA GLU A 109 -0.83 2.80 18.83
C GLU A 109 0.15 3.97 18.70
N GLU A 110 1.45 3.71 18.55
CA GLU A 110 2.47 4.73 18.30
C GLU A 110 2.18 5.49 17.00
N ALA A 111 1.90 4.77 15.92
CA ALA A 111 1.53 5.38 14.63
C ALA A 111 0.25 6.22 14.72
N SER A 112 -0.72 5.80 15.54
CA SER A 112 -1.95 6.55 15.79
C SER A 112 -1.67 7.89 16.46
N GLN A 113 -0.79 7.89 17.48
CA GLN A 113 -0.38 9.11 18.17
C GLN A 113 0.35 10.06 17.21
N SER A 114 1.25 9.53 16.35
CA SER A 114 1.95 10.35 15.35
C SER A 114 0.99 10.97 14.32
N LEU A 115 0.01 10.21 13.82
CA LEU A 115 -1.02 10.72 12.91
C LEU A 115 -1.84 11.83 13.57
N GLN A 116 -2.32 11.61 14.80
CA GLN A 116 -3.10 12.58 15.55
C GLN A 116 -2.31 13.86 15.83
N ALA A 117 -1.04 13.74 16.23
CA ALA A 117 -0.16 14.89 16.46
C ALA A 117 0.07 15.72 15.18
N ALA A 118 0.03 15.07 14.01
CA ALA A 118 0.09 15.73 12.70
C ALA A 118 -1.27 16.26 12.21
N GLY A 119 -2.36 16.10 12.97
CA GLY A 119 -3.71 16.49 12.55
C GLY A 119 -4.36 15.56 11.52
N LEU A 120 -3.84 14.33 11.37
CA LEU A 120 -4.32 13.31 10.46
C LEU A 120 -5.18 12.27 11.19
N SER A 121 -6.21 11.75 10.53
CA SER A 121 -7.02 10.66 11.10
C SER A 121 -6.26 9.33 11.08
N PRO A 122 -6.16 8.60 12.21
CA PRO A 122 -5.59 7.26 12.26
C PRO A 122 -6.35 6.27 11.40
N ARG A 123 -5.78 5.92 10.25
CA ARG A 123 -6.32 4.98 9.27
C ARG A 123 -5.18 4.16 8.70
N PHE A 124 -5.18 2.86 8.98
CA PHE A 124 -4.09 1.96 8.61
C PHE A 124 -4.55 0.88 7.65
N MET A 125 -3.73 0.68 6.62
CA MET A 125 -3.68 -0.57 5.89
C MET A 125 -2.38 -1.30 6.26
N VAL A 126 -2.46 -2.57 6.64
CA VAL A 126 -1.27 -3.35 7.00
C VAL A 126 -0.85 -4.22 5.83
N ASP A 127 0.36 -4.03 5.33
CA ASP A 127 1.03 -4.90 4.36
C ASP A 127 1.53 -6.16 5.08
N CYS A 128 0.95 -7.31 4.76
CA CYS A 128 1.31 -8.57 5.39
C CYS A 128 2.62 -9.16 4.84
N SER A 129 3.10 -8.66 3.71
CA SER A 129 4.32 -9.11 3.03
C SER A 129 5.56 -8.30 3.48
N HIS A 130 6.55 -8.19 2.61
CA HIS A 130 7.71 -7.33 2.75
C HIS A 130 8.45 -7.48 4.10
N ALA A 131 8.70 -6.38 4.82
CA ALA A 131 9.43 -6.46 6.08
C ALA A 131 8.53 -6.98 7.22
N ASN A 132 7.21 -6.91 7.08
CA ASN A 132 6.29 -7.51 8.05
C ASN A 132 6.30 -9.05 8.00
N SER A 133 6.52 -9.64 6.83
CA SER A 133 6.70 -11.09 6.67
C SER A 133 8.14 -11.56 6.97
N ASN A 134 9.06 -10.65 7.33
CA ASN A 134 10.50 -10.87 7.33
C ASN A 134 11.03 -11.36 5.97
N LYS A 135 10.39 -10.93 4.86
CA LYS A 135 10.66 -11.37 3.48
C LYS A 135 10.52 -12.87 3.28
N ASP A 136 9.57 -13.46 3.98
CA ASP A 136 9.24 -14.87 3.86
C ASP A 136 7.72 -14.97 3.69
N TYR A 137 7.27 -15.27 2.47
CA TYR A 137 5.86 -15.25 2.09
C TYR A 137 4.99 -16.14 3.00
N ARG A 138 5.56 -17.21 3.57
CA ARG A 138 4.90 -18.15 4.48
C ARG A 138 4.51 -17.51 5.83
N ASN A 139 5.03 -16.32 6.13
CA ASN A 139 4.65 -15.56 7.31
C ASN A 139 3.49 -14.60 7.06
N GLN A 140 3.04 -14.39 5.81
CA GLN A 140 1.93 -13.47 5.52
C GLN A 140 0.66 -13.84 6.28
N GLY A 141 0.31 -15.14 6.33
CA GLY A 141 -0.84 -15.62 7.10
C GLY A 141 -0.74 -15.35 8.61
N LYS A 142 0.47 -15.30 9.18
CA LYS A 142 0.67 -14.94 10.60
C LYS A 142 0.36 -13.46 10.83
N VAL A 143 0.88 -12.59 9.96
CA VAL A 143 0.62 -11.14 10.02
C VAL A 143 -0.88 -10.87 9.85
N TRP A 144 -1.51 -11.50 8.86
CA TRP A 144 -2.93 -11.39 8.59
C TRP A 144 -3.78 -11.72 9.82
N ASN A 145 -3.56 -12.89 10.42
CA ASN A 145 -4.34 -13.33 11.57
C ASN A 145 -4.17 -12.43 12.79
N ASP A 146 -2.95 -11.96 13.08
CA ASP A 146 -2.70 -11.03 14.18
C ASP A 146 -3.48 -9.72 14.00
N VAL A 147 -3.43 -9.13 12.80
CA VAL A 147 -4.11 -7.87 12.49
C VAL A 147 -5.63 -8.02 12.50
N ILE A 148 -6.16 -9.17 12.03
CA ILE A 148 -7.59 -9.49 12.16
C ILE A 148 -7.99 -9.62 13.63
N ASP A 149 -7.22 -10.30 14.46
CA ASP A 149 -7.52 -10.44 15.89
C ASP A 149 -7.49 -9.08 16.60
N GLN A 150 -6.58 -8.18 16.21
CA GLN A 150 -6.59 -6.79 16.69
C GLN A 150 -7.86 -6.04 16.28
N ARG A 151 -8.33 -6.20 15.03
CA ARG A 151 -9.58 -5.60 14.55
C ARG A 151 -10.79 -6.12 15.33
N VAL A 152 -10.87 -7.43 15.55
CA VAL A 152 -11.94 -8.06 16.35
C VAL A 152 -11.91 -7.59 17.81
N ALA A 153 -10.71 -7.34 18.36
CA ALA A 153 -10.52 -6.79 19.70
C ALA A 153 -10.90 -5.29 19.82
N GLY A 154 -11.44 -4.67 18.77
CA GLY A 154 -11.95 -3.29 18.78
C GLY A 154 -10.96 -2.24 18.28
N ASN A 155 -9.87 -2.62 17.60
CA ASN A 155 -8.99 -1.65 16.96
C ASN A 155 -9.63 -1.11 15.66
N ASP A 156 -10.43 -0.04 15.80
CA ASP A 156 -11.17 0.55 14.70
C ASP A 156 -10.31 1.32 13.67
N THR A 157 -9.02 1.54 13.98
CA THR A 157 -8.11 2.28 13.11
C THR A 157 -7.59 1.45 11.92
N ILE A 158 -7.68 0.12 12.01
CA ILE A 158 -7.34 -0.80 10.92
C ILE A 158 -8.48 -0.79 9.92
N ILE A 159 -8.23 -0.25 8.72
CA ILE A 159 -9.21 -0.14 7.63
C ILE A 159 -8.98 -1.15 6.50
N GLY A 160 -7.83 -1.84 6.50
CA GLY A 160 -7.53 -2.83 5.48
C GLY A 160 -6.23 -3.60 5.72
N LEU A 161 -6.05 -4.65 4.93
CA LEU A 161 -4.84 -5.45 4.87
C LEU A 161 -4.43 -5.63 3.40
N MET A 162 -3.15 -5.86 3.14
CA MET A 162 -2.61 -6.16 1.81
C MET A 162 -1.83 -7.48 1.86
N LEU A 163 -2.09 -8.35 0.88
CA LEU A 163 -1.42 -9.64 0.69
C LEU A 163 -0.76 -9.67 -0.69
N GLU A 164 0.35 -10.39 -0.80
CA GLU A 164 0.93 -10.82 -2.08
C GLU A 164 0.58 -12.28 -2.30
N SER A 165 -0.43 -12.52 -3.14
CA SER A 165 -0.96 -13.83 -3.49
C SER A 165 -0.96 -14.04 -5.00
N ASN A 166 -0.74 -15.29 -5.43
CA ASN A 166 -0.89 -15.71 -6.82
C ASN A 166 -1.52 -17.10 -6.88
N LEU A 167 -1.74 -17.65 -8.08
CA LEU A 167 -2.32 -18.98 -8.22
C LEU A 167 -1.44 -20.07 -7.58
N HIS A 168 -0.12 -19.90 -7.65
CA HIS A 168 0.86 -20.82 -7.08
C HIS A 168 1.88 -20.06 -6.22
N PRO A 169 2.47 -20.72 -5.20
CA PRO A 169 3.25 -20.05 -4.18
C PRO A 169 4.68 -19.75 -4.66
N GLY A 170 5.37 -18.91 -3.88
CA GLY A 170 6.77 -18.55 -4.12
C GLY A 170 6.94 -17.61 -5.31
N ASN A 171 8.11 -17.68 -5.93
CA ASN A 171 8.43 -16.95 -7.15
C ASN A 171 9.29 -17.79 -8.11
N GLN A 172 9.56 -17.22 -9.27
CA GLN A 172 10.49 -17.74 -10.26
C GLN A 172 11.32 -16.59 -10.84
N SER A 173 12.54 -16.89 -11.28
CA SER A 173 13.34 -15.91 -12.05
C SER A 173 12.82 -15.81 -13.48
N LEU A 174 12.92 -14.63 -14.10
CA LEU A 174 12.58 -14.44 -15.52
C LEU A 174 13.56 -15.24 -16.41
N PRO A 175 13.12 -16.32 -17.09
CA PRO A 175 13.99 -17.11 -17.94
C PRO A 175 14.29 -16.37 -19.25
N LYS A 176 15.37 -16.77 -19.94
CA LYS A 176 15.65 -16.27 -21.31
C LYS A 176 14.58 -16.72 -22.31
N ASP A 177 14.11 -17.95 -22.17
CA ASP A 177 13.02 -18.50 -22.96
C ASP A 177 11.72 -18.38 -22.15
N LEU A 178 10.85 -17.45 -22.54
CA LEU A 178 9.60 -17.16 -21.84
C LEU A 178 8.60 -18.33 -21.88
N SER A 179 8.77 -19.30 -22.78
CA SER A 179 7.93 -20.52 -22.79
C SER A 179 8.16 -21.41 -21.57
N GLN A 180 9.25 -21.20 -20.83
CA GLN A 180 9.59 -21.92 -19.61
C GLN A 180 8.97 -21.31 -18.35
N LEU A 181 8.23 -20.19 -18.47
CA LEU A 181 7.53 -19.61 -17.33
C LEU A 181 6.48 -20.57 -16.79
N GLN A 182 6.56 -20.83 -15.49
CA GLN A 182 5.52 -21.54 -14.78
C GLN A 182 4.29 -20.64 -14.71
N TYR A 183 3.16 -21.14 -15.19
CA TYR A 183 1.89 -20.43 -15.12
C TYR A 183 1.55 -20.11 -13.65
N GLY A 184 1.04 -18.91 -13.37
CA GLY A 184 0.53 -18.57 -12.04
C GLY A 184 1.57 -18.41 -10.92
N VAL A 185 2.87 -18.41 -11.24
CA VAL A 185 3.97 -18.18 -10.27
C VAL A 185 4.57 -16.79 -10.50
N SER A 186 4.72 -16.01 -9.42
CA SER A 186 5.26 -14.64 -9.47
C SER A 186 6.68 -14.59 -10.07
N ILE A 187 7.00 -13.54 -10.83
CA ILE A 187 8.37 -13.26 -11.30
C ILE A 187 9.11 -12.21 -10.47
N THR A 188 8.47 -11.70 -9.41
CA THR A 188 8.99 -10.66 -8.51
C THR A 188 9.10 -11.21 -7.09
N ASP A 189 8.36 -10.65 -6.14
CA ASP A 189 8.34 -11.11 -4.76
C ASP A 189 7.55 -12.42 -4.63
N GLU A 190 7.90 -13.21 -3.63
CA GLU A 190 7.26 -14.49 -3.36
C GLU A 190 5.82 -14.29 -2.87
N CYS A 191 4.89 -15.07 -3.41
CA CYS A 191 3.47 -14.98 -3.05
C CYS A 191 3.00 -16.21 -2.27
N ILE A 192 1.95 -16.06 -1.46
CA ILE A 192 1.14 -17.21 -1.02
C ILE A 192 0.30 -17.73 -2.19
N ASP A 193 -0.14 -18.98 -2.10
CA ASP A 193 -0.97 -19.63 -3.11
C ASP A 193 -2.47 -19.30 -2.96
N TRP A 194 -3.26 -19.86 -3.87
CA TRP A 194 -4.70 -19.67 -3.89
C TRP A 194 -5.38 -20.27 -2.66
N GLU A 195 -4.99 -21.47 -2.25
CA GLU A 195 -5.58 -22.19 -1.12
C GLU A 195 -5.35 -21.45 0.21
N GLU A 196 -4.15 -20.91 0.44
CA GLU A 196 -3.88 -20.07 1.61
C GLU A 196 -4.68 -18.76 1.53
N THR A 197 -4.76 -18.13 0.35
CA THR A 197 -5.53 -16.89 0.15
C THR A 197 -7.01 -17.08 0.46
N GLU A 198 -7.63 -18.13 -0.06
CA GLU A 198 -9.03 -18.48 0.20
C GLU A 198 -9.25 -18.71 1.70
N THR A 199 -8.37 -19.48 2.34
CA THR A 199 -8.46 -19.77 3.77
C THR A 199 -8.40 -18.50 4.61
N LEU A 200 -7.45 -17.60 4.34
CA LEU A 200 -7.28 -16.35 5.08
C LEU A 200 -8.48 -15.42 4.95
N ILE A 201 -9.03 -15.28 3.74
CA ILE A 201 -10.19 -14.42 3.46
C ILE A 201 -11.45 -14.97 4.13
N LEU A 202 -11.74 -16.27 3.97
CA LEU A 202 -12.95 -16.89 4.54
C LEU A 202 -12.91 -16.88 6.07
N THR A 203 -11.75 -17.20 6.67
CA THR A 203 -11.60 -17.16 8.14
C THR A 203 -11.75 -15.74 8.68
N ALA A 204 -11.22 -14.73 7.98
CA ALA A 204 -11.41 -13.33 8.37
C ALA A 204 -12.87 -12.90 8.27
N HIS A 205 -13.60 -13.33 7.23
CA HIS A 205 -15.02 -13.08 7.10
C HIS A 205 -15.82 -13.66 8.27
N GLU A 206 -15.55 -14.91 8.67
CA GLU A 206 -16.20 -15.55 9.82
C GLU A 206 -15.96 -14.79 11.13
N LYS A 207 -14.75 -14.25 11.34
CA LYS A 207 -14.39 -13.51 12.55
C LYS A 207 -14.99 -12.09 12.62
N LEU A 208 -15.19 -11.45 11.46
CA LEU A 208 -15.61 -10.04 11.38
C LEU A 208 -17.13 -9.85 11.19
N SER A 209 -17.86 -10.92 10.90
CA SER A 209 -19.32 -10.88 10.64
C SER A 209 -20.18 -10.94 11.89
#